data_AF-A0A2K1IDE0-F1
#
_entry.id   AF-A0A2K1IDE0-F1
#
_cell.length_a   1.000
_cell.length_b   1.000
_cell.length_c   1.000
_cell.angle_alpha   90.00
_cell.angle_beta   90.00
_cell.angle_gamma   90.00
#
_symmetry.space_group_name_H-M   'P 1'
#
loop_
_entity.id
_entity.type
_entity.pdbx_description
1 polymer ?
#
loop_
_entity_poly.entity_id
_entity_poly.type
_entity_poly.pdbx_seq_one_letter_code
_entity_poly.pdbx_strand_id
1 'polypeptide(L)' 'MLQIANRMCYMYDMKVAYHDLKFDNVIVNSLDILEIVNLEFVYVKLLNFGISKVEVKNNL' A
#
# COMPACT_ATOMS: atom_id res chain seq x y z
N MET A 1 -10.11 -3.94 0.27
CA MET A 1 -10.01 -2.62 -0.41
C MET A 1 -9.55 -1.50 0.51
N LEU A 2 -10.08 -1.35 1.73
CA LEU A 2 -9.73 -0.25 2.66
C LEU A 2 -8.21 -0.08 2.89
N GLN A 3 -7.47 -1.17 3.07
CA GLN A 3 -6.01 -1.09 3.28
C GLN A 3 -5.23 -0.56 2.08
N ILE A 4 -5.69 -0.85 0.86
CA ILE A 4 -5.09 -0.30 -0.37
C ILE A 4 -5.35 1.21 -0.41
N ALA A 5 -6.60 1.62 -0.18
CA ALA A 5 -6.97 3.04 -0.14
C ALA A 5 -6.15 3.81 0.90
N ASN A 6 -6.03 3.29 2.13
CA ASN A 6 -5.24 3.91 3.20
C ASN A 6 -3.76 4.06 2.80
N ARG A 7 -3.16 3.04 2.16
CA ARG A 7 -1.78 3.13 1.66
C ARG A 7 -1.63 4.16 0.54
N MET A 8 -2.59 4.23 -0.38
CA MET A 8 -2.57 5.23 -1.45
C MET A 8 -2.70 6.66 -0.91
N CYS A 9 -3.59 6.89 0.06
CA CYS A 9 -3.70 8.18 0.75
C CYS A 9 -2.40 8.56 1.46
N TYR A 10 -1.79 7.61 2.17
CA TYR A 10 -0.48 7.84 2.81
C TYR A 10 0.60 8.23 1.81
N MET A 11 0.69 7.53 0.66
CA MET A 11 1.64 7.88 -0.40
C MET A 11 1.37 9.26 -0.97
N TYR A 12 0.09 9.62 -1.16
CA TYR A 12 -0.30 10.97 -1.59
C TYR A 12 0.15 12.05 -0.60
N ASP A 13 -0.04 11.83 0.71
CA ASP A 13 0.44 12.75 1.75
C ASP A 13 1.96 12.89 1.74
N MET A 14 2.68 11.81 1.40
CA MET A 14 4.13 11.81 1.19
C MET A 14 4.56 12.40 -0.16
N LYS A 15 3.62 12.88 -0.99
CA LYS A 15 3.86 13.36 -2.35
C LYS A 15 4.49 12.29 -3.25
N VAL A 16 4.13 11.03 -3.03
CA VAL A 16 4.54 9.89 -3.85
C VAL A 16 3.36 9.44 -4.69
N ALA A 17 3.48 9.58 -6.00
CA ALA A 17 2.54 8.98 -6.94
C ALA A 17 2.95 7.54 -7.24
N TYR A 18 2.18 6.58 -6.73
CA TYR A 18 2.35 5.16 -7.02
C TYR A 18 1.64 4.81 -8.34
N HIS A 19 2.42 4.58 -9.39
CA HIS A 19 1.90 4.42 -10.75
C HIS A 19 1.61 2.97 -11.18
N ASP A 20 2.05 1.96 -10.41
CA ASP A 20 1.96 0.55 -10.80
C ASP A 20 0.94 -0.24 -9.96
N LEU A 21 -0.25 0.33 -9.75
CA LEU A 21 -1.32 -0.36 -9.02
C LEU A 21 -1.99 -1.42 -9.90
N LYS A 22 -1.48 -2.64 -9.81
CA LYS A 22 -2.01 -3.86 -10.43
C LYS A 22 -1.89 -5.04 -9.47
N PHE A 23 -2.68 -6.09 -9.70
CA PHE A 23 -2.72 -7.27 -8.83
C PHE A 23 -1.34 -7.87 -8.56
N ASP A 24 -0.47 -7.96 -9.57
CA ASP A 24 0.88 -8.52 -9.45
C ASP A 24 1.76 -7.80 -8.42
N ASN A 25 1.46 -6.53 -8.12
CA ASN A 25 2.22 -5.72 -7.15
C ASN A 25 1.54 -5.61 -5.79
N VAL A 26 0.44 -6.33 -5.59
CA VAL A 26 -0.29 -6.36 -4.31
C VAL A 26 -0.12 -7.73 -3.68
N ILE A 27 0.61 -7.78 -2.57
CA ILE A 27 0.72 -8.99 -1.77
C ILE A 27 -0.33 -8.95 -0.66
N VAL A 28 -1.06 -10.05 -0.51
CA VAL A 28 -2.02 -10.29 0.57
C VAL A 28 -1.45 -11.38 1.47
N ASN A 29 -1.09 -11.03 2.70
CA ASN A 29 -0.67 -11.99 3.71
C ASN A 29 -1.85 -12.25 4.65
N SER A 30 -2.25 -13.51 4.83
CA SER A 30 -3.12 -13.90 5.94
C SER A 30 -2.27 -14.16 7.19
N LEU A 31 -2.75 -13.71 8.33
CA LEU A 31 -2.20 -13.96 9.65
C LEU A 31 -3.29 -14.56 10.51
N ASP A 32 -3.07 -15.81 10.92
CA ASP A 32 -3.90 -16.48 11.91
C ASP A 32 -3.43 -16.09 13.31
N ILE A 33 -4.17 -15.20 13.97
CA ILE A 33 -3.89 -14.83 15.36
C ILE A 33 -4.62 -15.81 16.27
N LEU A 34 -3.91 -16.85 16.71
CA LEU A 34 -4.46 -17.95 17.53
C LEU A 34 -5.14 -17.48 18.83
N GLU A 35 -4.73 -16.34 19.39
CA GLU A 35 -5.23 -15.81 20.68
C GLU A 35 -6.57 -15.07 20.58
N ILE A 36 -7.00 -14.66 19.38
CA ILE A 36 -8.29 -14.00 19.19
C ILE A 36 -9.12 -14.89 18.27
N VAL A 37 -9.86 -15.80 18.90
CA VAL A 37 -10.74 -16.80 18.28
C VAL A 37 -11.51 -16.16 17.10
N ASN A 38 -11.16 -16.60 15.88
CA ASN A 38 -11.79 -16.28 14.59
C ASN A 38 -11.55 -14.88 13.97
N LEU A 39 -10.41 -14.22 14.21
CA LEU A 39 -10.01 -13.10 13.36
C LEU A 39 -8.89 -13.50 12.40
N GLU A 40 -9.28 -13.76 11.14
CA GLU A 40 -8.33 -13.81 10.02
C GLU A 40 -7.93 -12.38 9.65
N PHE A 41 -6.67 -12.02 9.91
CA PHE A 41 -6.15 -10.72 9.52
C PHE A 41 -5.49 -10.82 8.15
N VAL A 42 -6.05 -10.12 7.18
CA VAL A 42 -5.39 -9.89 5.89
C VAL A 42 -4.55 -8.63 6.00
N TYR A 43 -3.24 -8.71 5.72
CA TYR A 43 -2.35 -7.56 5.58
C TYR A 43 -1.93 -7.39 4.13
N VAL A 44 -2.24 -6.22 3.57
CA VAL A 44 -1.88 -5.89 2.19
C VAL A 44 -0.52 -5.20 2.18
N LYS A 45 0.41 -5.60 1.30
CA LYS A 45 1.67 -4.90 0.96
C LYS A 45 1.66 -4.49 -0.51
N LEU A 46 2.18 -3.29 -0.79
CA LEU A 46 2.43 -2.81 -2.16
C LEU A 46 3.91 -3.00 -2.51
N LEU A 47 4.19 -3.47 -3.72
CA LEU A 47 5.53 -3.72 -4.25
C LEU A 47 5.87 -2.78 -5.42
N ASN A 48 7.05 -2.94 -6.01
CA ASN A 48 7.47 -2.28 -7.25
C ASN A 48 7.33 -0.74 -7.28
N PHE A 49 8.08 -0.07 -6.40
CA PHE A 49 8.13 1.40 -6.37
C PHE A 49 9.04 2.00 -7.46
N GLY A 50 9.65 1.20 -8.33
CA GLY A 50 10.65 1.67 -9.30
C GLY A 50 10.14 2.72 -10.29
N ILE A 51 8.82 2.72 -10.57
CA ILE A 51 8.18 3.74 -11.41
C ILE A 51 7.38 4.78 -10.61
N SER A 52 7.48 4.76 -9.28
CA SER A 52 6.83 5.77 -8.44
C SER A 52 7.55 7.11 -8.55
N LYS A 53 6.80 8.20 -8.57
CA LYS A 53 7.37 9.56 -8.65
C LYS A 53 7.20 10.27 -7.32
N VAL A 54 8.30 10.80 -6.79
CA VAL A 54 8.24 11.81 -5.73
C VAL A 54 8.00 13.15 -6.41
N GLU A 55 6.90 13.82 -6.08
CA GLU A 55 6.71 15.21 -6.48
C GLU A 55 7.69 16.09 -5.71
N VAL A 56 8.82 16.39 -6.35
CA VAL A 56 9.69 17.49 -5.94
C VAL A 56 8.95 18.77 -6.34
N LYS A 57 8.49 19.55 -5.36
CA LYS A 57 8.04 20.91 -5.62
C LYS A 57 9.24 21.70 -6.13
N ASN A 58 9.33 21.90 -7.45
CA ASN A 58 10.15 22.94 -8.02
C ASN A 58 9.48 24.27 -7.65
N ASN A 59 9.90 24.86 -6.55
CA ASN A 59 9.68 26.27 -6.29
C ASN A 59 10.64 27.03 -7.23
N LEU A 60 10.18 27.31 -8.45
CA LEU A 60 10.66 28.43 -9.26
C LEU A 60 9.99 29.71 -8.77
#